data_AF-A0A1M7B701-F1
#
_entry.id   AF-A0A1M7B701-F1
#
_cell.length_a   1.000
_cell.length_b   1.000
_cell.length_c   1.000
_cell.angle_alpha   90.00
_cell.angle_beta   90.00
_cell.angle_gamma   90.00
#
_symmetry.space_group_name_H-M   'P 1'
#
loop_
_entity.id
_entity.type
_entity.pdbx_description
1 polymer ?
#
loop_
_entity_poly.entity_id
_entity_poly.type
_entity_poly.pdbx_seq_one_letter_code
_entity_poly.pdbx_strand_id
1 'polypeptide(L)'
;MKYLIGLLICFFSIFSCQKKSYKEGIQSAEIISNTNEKLIDGITIDNTIFQKNDIDFKKYQYNNQYIEDIKIKDLLDKNYRTEFIKFLKETKTEDDEFKSTLVSQLLIIRMIQLSDVNAFYILSELSKDNDVAYNGVELYGEKLTKFFIENPLFFIQQGAKYHETTLLNSIFPQLDEFLVKQSFFKDNLGDIDLKNGQLFLFPDKEKEFSESFKRKISKFSTEECIFSPSLYTAWQNKTINFIDISPLFGEELLIKLNVFERNYFNQNIQNTLKGYIINSEKTASQSSYIIIDPDGYTNLRKDKNTSSEVLQKVKSGEHIEVLDNTGDWFLVKTKEGKEGYIHKSRIKSPKS
;
A
#
# COMPACT_ATOMS: atom_id res chain seq x y z
N MET A 1 21.29 -54.13 -31.43
CA MET A 1 20.00 -53.43 -31.34
C MET A 1 19.61 -53.41 -29.86
N LYS A 2 19.68 -52.24 -29.19
CA LYS A 2 18.98 -51.80 -27.95
C LYS A 2 18.77 -52.82 -26.80
N TYR A 3 19.12 -52.66 -25.53
CA TYR A 3 19.62 -51.59 -24.65
C TYR A 3 20.32 -52.27 -23.45
N LEU A 4 21.35 -51.63 -22.88
CA LEU A 4 22.08 -52.08 -21.70
C LEU A 4 21.35 -51.65 -20.41
N ILE A 5 21.07 -52.62 -19.55
CA ILE A 5 20.59 -52.45 -18.17
C ILE A 5 21.80 -52.18 -17.27
N GLY A 6 21.69 -51.21 -16.36
CA GLY A 6 22.72 -50.91 -15.37
C GLY A 6 22.13 -50.25 -14.13
N LEU A 7 21.56 -51.07 -13.25
CA LEU A 7 21.24 -50.75 -11.86
C LEU A 7 22.56 -50.66 -11.07
N LEU A 8 22.79 -49.64 -10.26
CA LEU A 8 23.65 -49.80 -9.07
C LEU A 8 23.24 -48.83 -7.95
N ILE A 9 22.81 -49.43 -6.85
CA ILE A 9 22.43 -48.80 -5.59
C ILE A 9 23.67 -48.76 -4.69
N CYS A 10 23.84 -47.60 -4.05
CA CYS A 10 24.52 -47.25 -2.79
C CYS A 10 25.65 -48.13 -2.23
N PHE A 11 26.77 -47.48 -1.93
CA PHE A 11 27.51 -47.75 -0.69
C PHE A 11 27.74 -46.45 0.07
N PHE A 12 27.16 -46.38 1.28
CA PHE A 12 27.51 -45.42 2.31
C PHE A 12 28.86 -45.81 2.93
N SER A 13 29.73 -44.84 3.15
CA SER A 13 30.78 -44.92 4.15
C SER A 13 30.82 -43.61 4.95
N ILE A 14 30.92 -43.75 6.26
CA ILE A 14 30.76 -42.71 7.28
C ILE A 14 32.13 -42.40 7.90
N PHE A 15 32.30 -41.16 8.37
CA PHE A 15 33.30 -40.61 9.32
C PHE A 15 34.74 -40.39 8.78
N SER A 16 35.48 -39.30 9.05
CA SER A 16 35.25 -38.06 9.80
C SER A 16 36.33 -37.01 9.46
N CYS A 17 35.98 -35.73 9.65
CA CYS A 17 36.82 -34.60 10.10
C CYS A 17 37.98 -34.06 9.23
N GLN A 18 37.80 -32.86 8.67
CA GLN A 18 38.59 -31.67 9.08
C GLN A 18 37.91 -30.37 8.61
N LYS A 19 37.64 -29.48 9.56
CA LYS A 19 37.20 -28.09 9.33
C LYS A 19 38.20 -27.38 8.41
N LYS A 20 37.75 -26.94 7.24
CA LYS A 20 38.30 -25.77 6.54
C LYS A 20 37.14 -24.82 6.27
N SER A 21 37.24 -23.63 6.86
CA SER A 21 36.29 -22.54 6.65
C SER A 21 36.39 -22.06 5.21
N TYR A 22 35.37 -22.30 4.40
CA TYR A 22 35.15 -21.53 3.18
C TYR A 22 34.20 -20.38 3.52
N LYS A 23 34.78 -19.19 3.68
CA LYS A 23 34.06 -17.93 3.51
C LYS A 23 33.79 -17.80 2.01
N GLU A 24 32.63 -18.24 1.55
CA GLU A 24 32.07 -17.71 0.31
C GLU A 24 31.34 -16.42 0.66
N GLY A 25 32.03 -15.31 0.39
CA GLY A 25 31.39 -14.01 0.38
C GLY A 25 30.36 -14.00 -0.74
N ILE A 26 29.09 -13.94 -0.37
CA ILE A 26 28.03 -13.50 -1.27
C ILE A 26 28.37 -12.04 -1.58
N GLN A 27 29.00 -11.80 -2.73
CA GLN A 27 28.96 -10.49 -3.36
C GLN A 27 27.49 -10.24 -3.71
N SER A 28 26.80 -9.51 -2.85
CA SER A 28 25.68 -8.70 -3.28
C SER A 28 26.20 -7.84 -4.43
N ALA A 29 25.70 -8.08 -5.64
CA ALA A 29 25.90 -7.15 -6.74
C ALA A 29 25.27 -5.82 -6.31
N GLU A 30 26.08 -4.92 -5.75
CA GLU A 30 25.75 -3.51 -5.70
C GLU A 30 25.51 -3.10 -7.16
N ILE A 31 24.24 -2.83 -7.50
CA ILE A 31 23.93 -2.05 -8.69
C ILE A 31 24.55 -0.69 -8.41
N ILE A 32 25.78 -0.48 -8.86
CA ILE A 32 26.42 0.83 -8.89
C ILE A 32 25.61 1.63 -9.90
N SER A 33 24.59 2.35 -9.42
CA SER A 33 23.87 3.33 -10.21
C SER A 33 24.90 4.32 -10.75
N ASN A 34 25.08 4.40 -12.06
CA ASN A 34 26.03 5.32 -12.65
C ASN A 34 25.52 6.76 -12.46
N THR A 35 25.94 7.41 -11.38
CA THR A 35 25.46 8.76 -11.03
C THR A 35 25.93 9.85 -12.00
N ASN A 36 26.82 9.53 -12.95
CA ASN A 36 27.19 10.46 -14.02
C ASN A 36 26.20 10.51 -15.18
N GLU A 37 25.20 9.61 -15.22
CA GLU A 37 24.11 9.65 -16.18
C GLU A 37 23.26 10.92 -16.02
N LYS A 38 22.71 11.38 -17.14
CA LYS A 38 21.70 12.43 -17.21
C LYS A 38 20.32 11.85 -16.91
N LEU A 39 19.36 12.71 -16.57
CA LEU A 39 17.97 12.29 -16.37
C LEU A 39 17.40 11.52 -17.59
N ILE A 40 17.75 11.94 -18.81
CA ILE A 40 17.29 11.30 -20.05
C ILE A 40 18.02 9.99 -20.43
N ASP A 41 19.16 9.69 -19.82
CA ASP A 41 19.98 8.56 -20.25
C ASP A 41 19.32 7.22 -19.88
N GLY A 42 19.29 6.26 -20.79
CA GLY A 42 18.79 4.90 -20.55
C GLY A 42 17.26 4.75 -20.56
N ILE A 43 16.50 5.84 -20.66
CA ILE A 43 15.03 5.77 -20.77
C ILE A 43 14.54 5.93 -22.21
N THR A 44 13.39 5.33 -22.51
CA THR A 44 12.69 5.46 -23.80
C THR A 44 11.35 6.15 -23.58
N ILE A 45 10.92 7.01 -24.51
CA ILE A 45 9.67 7.79 -24.38
C ILE A 45 8.49 7.14 -25.12
N ASP A 46 8.74 6.48 -26.25
CA ASP A 46 7.71 5.99 -27.17
C ASP A 46 6.80 4.89 -26.57
N ASN A 47 7.15 4.33 -25.40
CA ASN A 47 6.37 3.32 -24.67
C ASN A 47 6.28 3.63 -23.17
N THR A 48 6.33 4.91 -22.78
CA THR A 48 6.15 5.28 -21.36
C THR A 48 4.68 5.33 -20.99
N ILE A 49 4.43 5.47 -19.68
CA ILE A 49 3.12 5.81 -19.14
C ILE A 49 2.68 7.25 -19.49
N PHE A 50 3.55 8.03 -20.13
CA PHE A 50 3.28 9.40 -20.60
C PHE A 50 3.21 9.40 -22.12
N GLN A 51 2.34 10.22 -22.71
CA GLN A 51 2.40 10.39 -24.15
C GLN A 51 3.64 11.21 -24.49
N LYS A 52 4.29 10.91 -25.62
CA LYS A 52 5.50 11.63 -26.04
C LYS A 52 5.30 13.14 -26.11
N ASN A 53 4.11 13.56 -26.53
CA ASN A 53 3.75 14.97 -26.67
C ASN A 53 3.52 15.66 -25.31
N ASP A 54 3.45 14.90 -24.21
CA ASP A 54 3.28 15.43 -22.86
C ASP A 54 4.62 15.77 -22.19
N ILE A 55 5.75 15.51 -22.87
CA ILE A 55 7.10 15.72 -22.32
C ILE A 55 7.81 16.83 -23.08
N ASP A 56 7.98 17.96 -22.39
CA ASP A 56 8.53 19.21 -22.91
C ASP A 56 10.07 19.22 -22.96
N PHE A 57 10.65 18.40 -23.84
CA PHE A 57 12.11 18.40 -24.07
C PHE A 57 12.63 19.74 -24.60
N LYS A 58 13.84 20.09 -24.17
CA LYS A 58 14.58 21.29 -24.57
C LYS A 58 13.84 22.60 -24.32
N LYS A 59 12.91 22.61 -23.36
CA LYS A 59 12.11 23.78 -22.99
C LYS A 59 12.71 24.51 -21.80
N TYR A 60 13.02 23.79 -20.73
CA TYR A 60 13.44 24.38 -19.46
C TYR A 60 14.94 24.22 -19.22
N GLN A 61 15.61 25.31 -18.85
CA GLN A 61 17.05 25.31 -18.56
C GLN A 61 17.35 25.76 -17.13
N TYR A 62 18.26 25.05 -16.47
CA TYR A 62 18.86 25.42 -15.21
C TYR A 62 20.38 25.50 -15.38
N ASN A 63 21.00 26.62 -15.00
CA ASN A 63 22.45 26.86 -15.17
C ASN A 63 22.97 26.59 -16.60
N ASN A 64 22.24 27.06 -17.62
CA ASN A 64 22.54 26.88 -19.06
C ASN A 64 22.53 25.42 -19.54
N GLN A 65 21.82 24.53 -18.83
CA GLN A 65 21.64 23.13 -19.19
C GLN A 65 20.15 22.79 -19.17
N TYR A 66 19.68 22.05 -20.18
CA TYR A 66 18.29 21.58 -20.19
C TYR A 66 18.03 20.63 -19.01
N ILE A 67 16.82 20.64 -18.44
CA ILE A 67 16.48 19.80 -17.28
C ILE A 67 16.79 18.33 -17.57
N GLU A 68 16.41 17.81 -18.73
CA GLU A 68 16.64 16.41 -19.11
C GLU A 68 18.13 16.03 -19.20
N ASP A 69 19.00 17.02 -19.38
CA ASP A 69 20.44 16.82 -19.44
C ASP A 69 21.11 16.84 -18.06
N ILE A 70 20.43 17.24 -16.99
CA ILE A 70 21.01 17.33 -15.63
C ILE A 70 21.45 15.94 -15.17
N LYS A 71 22.64 15.86 -14.56
CA LYS A 71 23.18 14.59 -14.06
C LYS A 71 22.56 14.20 -12.73
N ILE A 72 22.36 12.91 -12.54
CA ILE A 72 21.83 12.34 -11.30
C ILE A 72 22.68 12.76 -10.09
N LYS A 73 24.01 12.70 -10.18
CA LYS A 73 24.90 13.11 -9.09
C LYS A 73 24.72 14.57 -8.64
N ASP A 74 24.36 15.45 -9.56
CA ASP A 74 24.20 16.87 -9.25
C ASP A 74 22.91 17.04 -8.44
N LEU A 75 21.83 16.34 -8.80
CA LEU A 75 20.59 16.31 -8.01
C LEU A 75 20.71 15.54 -6.69
N LEU A 76 21.68 14.64 -6.54
CA LEU A 76 22.01 14.00 -5.27
C LEU A 76 22.73 14.96 -4.31
N ASP A 77 23.50 15.92 -4.82
CA ASP A 77 24.11 16.97 -4.00
C ASP A 77 23.03 17.86 -3.37
N LYS A 78 23.09 18.00 -2.04
CA LYS A 78 22.05 18.71 -1.27
C LYS A 78 21.99 20.20 -1.61
N ASN A 79 23.15 20.84 -1.83
CA ASN A 79 23.19 22.28 -2.11
C ASN A 79 22.65 22.56 -3.50
N TYR A 80 23.10 21.80 -4.50
CA TYR A 80 22.57 21.87 -5.85
C TYR A 80 21.06 21.62 -5.87
N ARG A 81 20.58 20.55 -5.22
CA ARG A 81 19.14 20.24 -5.15
C ARG A 81 18.33 21.35 -4.48
N THR A 82 18.87 21.99 -3.44
CA THR A 82 18.20 23.12 -2.76
C THR A 82 18.01 24.31 -3.71
N GLU A 83 19.04 24.68 -4.47
CA GLU A 83 18.93 25.75 -5.46
C GLU A 83 18.08 25.34 -6.67
N PHE A 84 18.12 24.06 -7.05
CA PHE A 84 17.27 23.53 -8.10
C PHE A 84 15.78 23.57 -7.70
N ILE A 85 15.43 23.23 -6.46
CA ILE A 85 14.06 23.37 -5.93
C ILE A 85 13.60 24.83 -6.02
N LYS A 86 14.44 25.81 -5.65
CA LYS A 86 14.10 27.23 -5.82
C LYS A 86 13.81 27.56 -7.29
N PHE A 87 14.65 27.09 -8.21
CA PHE A 87 14.43 27.29 -9.64
C PHE A 87 13.11 26.67 -10.14
N LEU A 88 12.74 25.48 -9.67
CA LEU A 88 11.47 24.83 -10.03
C LEU A 88 10.26 25.65 -9.57
N LYS A 89 10.36 26.36 -8.43
CA LYS A 89 9.31 27.23 -7.88
C LYS A 89 9.20 28.57 -8.58
N GLU A 90 10.26 29.05 -9.23
CA GLU A 90 10.27 30.37 -9.86
C GLU A 90 9.35 30.38 -11.10
N THR A 91 8.25 31.12 -11.02
CA THR A 91 7.35 31.38 -12.15
C THR A 91 7.62 32.78 -12.73
N LYS A 92 8.27 32.86 -13.89
CA LYS A 92 8.47 34.12 -14.65
C LYS A 92 7.49 34.23 -15.83
N THR A 93 6.98 33.09 -16.29
CA THR A 93 6.01 32.92 -17.38
C THR A 93 5.00 31.83 -17.00
N GLU A 94 3.83 31.77 -17.65
CA GLU A 94 2.84 30.70 -17.42
C GLU A 94 3.43 29.30 -17.72
N ASP A 95 4.30 29.20 -18.73
CA ASP A 95 4.99 27.95 -19.08
C ASP A 95 5.93 27.44 -17.96
N ASP A 96 6.38 28.30 -17.05
CA ASP A 96 7.32 27.91 -15.99
C ASP A 96 6.69 27.01 -14.92
N GLU A 97 5.35 26.96 -14.83
CA GLU A 97 4.63 26.10 -13.88
C GLU A 97 4.90 24.61 -14.14
N PHE A 98 5.27 24.24 -15.37
CA PHE A 98 5.51 22.84 -15.77
C PHE A 98 6.96 22.36 -15.65
N LYS A 99 7.87 23.15 -15.06
CA LYS A 99 9.27 22.70 -14.80
C LYS A 99 9.29 21.46 -13.90
N SER A 100 8.50 21.51 -12.82
CA SER A 100 8.34 20.40 -11.87
C SER A 100 7.73 19.17 -12.56
N THR A 101 6.80 19.41 -13.48
CA THR A 101 6.15 18.37 -14.29
C THR A 101 7.19 17.57 -15.08
N LEU A 102 8.07 18.23 -15.83
CA LEU A 102 9.10 17.57 -16.64
C LEU A 102 10.05 16.72 -15.77
N VAL A 103 10.60 17.30 -14.70
CA VAL A 103 11.56 16.55 -13.86
C VAL A 103 10.88 15.35 -13.17
N SER A 104 9.64 15.50 -12.71
CA SER A 104 8.87 14.39 -12.14
C SER A 104 8.60 13.29 -13.16
N GLN A 105 8.22 13.63 -14.40
CA GLN A 105 8.03 12.63 -15.48
C GLN A 105 9.31 11.83 -15.71
N LEU A 106 10.45 12.50 -15.88
CA LEU A 106 11.73 11.83 -16.14
C LEU A 106 12.12 10.91 -14.98
N LEU A 107 12.01 11.37 -13.74
CA LEU A 107 12.31 10.56 -12.56
C LEU A 107 11.39 9.35 -12.45
N ILE A 108 10.08 9.50 -12.70
CA ILE A 108 9.11 8.40 -12.69
C ILE A 108 9.41 7.40 -13.80
N ILE A 109 9.74 7.86 -15.01
CA ILE A 109 10.13 6.96 -16.12
C ILE A 109 11.37 6.15 -15.73
N ARG A 110 12.38 6.80 -15.14
CA ARG A 110 13.60 6.11 -14.65
C ARG A 110 13.28 5.08 -13.58
N MET A 111 12.43 5.41 -12.61
CA MET A 111 11.99 4.46 -11.58
C MET A 111 11.33 3.23 -12.20
N ILE A 112 10.48 3.41 -13.21
CA ILE A 112 9.71 2.32 -13.82
C ILE A 112 10.57 1.46 -14.76
N GLN A 113 11.35 2.10 -15.64
CA GLN A 113 12.11 1.38 -16.68
C GLN A 113 13.43 0.81 -16.15
N LEU A 114 14.06 1.52 -15.21
CA LEU A 114 15.42 1.21 -14.76
C LEU A 114 15.49 0.73 -13.31
N SER A 115 14.37 0.74 -12.57
CA SER A 115 14.37 0.55 -11.12
C SER A 115 15.36 1.50 -10.42
N ASP A 116 15.45 2.74 -10.91
CA ASP A 116 16.46 3.70 -10.46
C ASP A 116 16.15 4.22 -9.03
N VAL A 117 16.97 3.77 -8.08
CA VAL A 117 16.87 4.12 -6.67
C VAL A 117 17.23 5.58 -6.38
N ASN A 118 18.08 6.20 -7.19
CA ASN A 118 18.38 7.62 -7.05
C ASN A 118 17.23 8.46 -7.56
N ALA A 119 16.56 8.01 -8.64
CA ALA A 119 15.38 8.68 -9.13
C ALA A 119 14.26 8.67 -8.08
N PHE A 120 14.05 7.55 -7.37
CA PHE A 120 13.17 7.48 -6.21
C PHE A 120 13.55 8.53 -5.16
N TYR A 121 14.81 8.53 -4.70
CA TYR A 121 15.27 9.46 -3.68
C TYR A 121 15.11 10.93 -4.09
N ILE A 122 15.50 11.29 -5.32
CA ILE A 122 15.38 12.65 -5.81
C ILE A 122 13.90 13.05 -5.88
N LEU A 123 13.02 12.20 -6.43
CA LEU A 123 11.59 12.48 -6.50
C LEU A 123 10.99 12.68 -5.10
N SER A 124 11.33 11.80 -4.16
CA SER A 124 10.99 11.93 -2.73
C SER A 124 11.42 13.26 -2.12
N GLU A 125 12.66 13.70 -2.40
CA GLU A 125 13.19 14.98 -1.90
C GLU A 125 12.47 16.19 -2.52
N LEU A 126 12.19 16.15 -3.83
CA LEU A 126 11.44 17.22 -4.51
C LEU A 126 10.00 17.32 -3.98
N SER A 127 9.41 16.18 -3.64
CA SER A 127 8.03 16.09 -3.13
C SER A 127 7.85 16.72 -1.74
N LYS A 128 8.93 17.04 -1.03
CA LYS A 128 8.88 17.68 0.30
C LYS A 128 8.55 19.17 0.24
N ASP A 129 8.72 19.81 -0.92
CA ASP A 129 8.29 21.19 -1.15
C ASP A 129 6.91 21.19 -1.82
N ASN A 130 5.90 21.76 -1.15
CA ASN A 130 4.50 21.70 -1.60
C ASN A 130 4.30 22.30 -3.00
N ASP A 131 5.00 23.38 -3.34
CA ASP A 131 4.83 24.06 -4.63
C ASP A 131 5.40 23.20 -5.77
N VAL A 132 6.55 22.56 -5.52
CA VAL A 132 7.15 21.61 -6.46
C VAL A 132 6.32 20.34 -6.57
N ALA A 133 5.77 19.85 -5.45
CA ALA A 133 4.97 18.64 -5.40
C ALA A 133 3.66 18.80 -6.20
N TYR A 134 2.96 19.91 -5.99
CA TYR A 134 1.66 20.22 -6.60
C TYR A 134 1.70 20.17 -8.13
N ASN A 135 2.69 20.86 -8.74
CA ASN A 135 2.89 20.87 -10.18
C ASN A 135 3.83 19.74 -10.68
N GLY A 136 4.13 18.76 -9.83
CA GLY A 136 5.09 17.70 -10.09
C GLY A 136 4.52 16.34 -9.75
N VAL A 137 4.95 15.79 -8.60
CA VAL A 137 4.64 14.41 -8.21
C VAL A 137 3.14 14.16 -8.03
N GLU A 138 2.37 15.15 -7.56
CA GLU A 138 0.95 14.97 -7.22
C GLU A 138 0.08 14.78 -8.47
N LEU A 139 0.47 15.37 -9.60
CA LEU A 139 -0.17 15.16 -10.92
C LEU A 139 -0.09 13.70 -11.37
N TYR A 140 0.82 12.92 -10.78
CA TYR A 140 1.12 11.55 -11.20
C TYR A 140 0.84 10.51 -10.12
N GLY A 141 0.00 10.85 -9.14
CA GLY A 141 -0.44 9.94 -8.09
C GLY A 141 -0.96 8.60 -8.63
N GLU A 142 -1.91 8.61 -9.57
CA GLU A 142 -2.47 7.38 -10.18
C GLU A 142 -1.36 6.48 -10.78
N LYS A 143 -0.42 7.09 -11.52
CA LYS A 143 0.71 6.41 -12.17
C LYS A 143 1.67 5.80 -11.14
N LEU A 144 1.97 6.54 -10.07
CA LEU A 144 2.79 6.07 -8.96
C LEU A 144 2.10 4.94 -8.19
N THR A 145 0.79 5.02 -7.99
CA THR A 145 0.00 3.99 -7.32
C THR A 145 -0.01 2.69 -8.09
N LYS A 146 -0.18 2.76 -9.41
CA LYS A 146 0.00 1.59 -10.28
C LYS A 146 1.40 0.98 -10.09
N PHE A 147 2.46 1.79 -10.17
CA PHE A 147 3.83 1.29 -10.00
C PHE A 147 4.07 0.68 -8.61
N PHE A 148 3.49 1.27 -7.57
CA PHE A 148 3.53 0.77 -6.19
C PHE A 148 2.87 -0.60 -6.06
N ILE A 149 1.68 -0.79 -6.63
CA ILE A 149 0.98 -2.07 -6.64
C ILE A 149 1.78 -3.12 -7.43
N GLU A 150 2.40 -2.75 -8.55
CA GLU A 150 3.23 -3.67 -9.33
C GLU A 150 4.52 -4.09 -8.59
N ASN A 151 5.13 -3.16 -7.85
CA ASN A 151 6.47 -3.30 -7.28
C ASN A 151 6.56 -2.87 -5.80
N PRO A 152 5.75 -3.44 -4.89
CA PRO A 152 5.71 -2.98 -3.50
C PRO A 152 7.06 -3.14 -2.78
N LEU A 153 7.83 -4.17 -3.15
CA LEU A 153 9.18 -4.39 -2.61
C LEU A 153 10.11 -3.20 -2.84
N PHE A 154 10.08 -2.59 -4.03
CA PHE A 154 10.92 -1.45 -4.38
C PHE A 154 10.64 -0.26 -3.45
N PHE A 155 9.36 0.08 -3.28
CA PHE A 155 8.93 1.20 -2.42
C PHE A 155 9.28 0.96 -0.95
N ILE A 156 9.10 -0.26 -0.45
CA ILE A 156 9.46 -0.60 0.93
C ILE A 156 10.97 -0.47 1.14
N GLN A 157 11.77 -1.02 0.24
CA GLN A 157 13.23 -0.99 0.36
C GLN A 157 13.77 0.44 0.27
N GLN A 158 13.34 1.22 -0.72
CA GLN A 158 13.84 2.59 -0.89
C GLN A 158 13.28 3.53 0.19
N GLY A 159 12.00 3.42 0.54
CA GLY A 159 11.40 4.19 1.63
C GLY A 159 12.09 3.95 2.97
N ALA A 160 12.41 2.68 3.27
CA ALA A 160 13.17 2.33 4.47
C ALA A 160 14.62 2.87 4.43
N LYS A 161 15.30 2.74 3.29
CA LYS A 161 16.69 3.19 3.09
C LYS A 161 16.84 4.71 3.28
N TYR A 162 15.88 5.49 2.78
CA TYR A 162 15.93 6.95 2.82
C TYR A 162 15.10 7.56 3.97
N HIS A 163 14.45 6.73 4.79
CA HIS A 163 13.56 7.14 5.88
C HIS A 163 12.50 8.15 5.44
N GLU A 164 11.86 7.89 4.30
CA GLU A 164 10.99 8.85 3.63
C GLU A 164 9.62 8.25 3.30
N THR A 165 8.57 9.06 3.42
CA THR A 165 7.17 8.65 3.22
C THR A 165 6.39 9.62 2.33
N THR A 166 7.00 10.69 1.84
CA THR A 166 6.31 11.75 1.10
C THR A 166 5.71 11.23 -0.20
N LEU A 167 6.38 10.33 -0.92
CA LEU A 167 5.77 9.69 -2.09
C LEU A 167 4.50 8.88 -1.75
N LEU A 168 4.44 8.31 -0.54
CA LEU A 168 3.24 7.60 -0.10
C LEU A 168 2.05 8.56 0.06
N ASN A 169 2.29 9.84 0.33
CA ASN A 169 1.22 10.86 0.41
C ASN A 169 0.57 11.09 -0.96
N SER A 170 1.31 10.94 -2.06
CA SER A 170 0.75 11.02 -3.43
C SER A 170 0.09 9.71 -3.86
N ILE A 171 0.52 8.57 -3.30
CA ILE A 171 0.03 7.23 -3.66
C ILE A 171 -1.26 6.88 -2.92
N PHE A 172 -1.28 7.04 -1.58
CA PHE A 172 -2.36 6.52 -0.75
C PHE A 172 -3.75 7.10 -1.05
N PRO A 173 -3.90 8.41 -1.34
CA PRO A 173 -5.21 8.95 -1.73
C PRO A 173 -5.80 8.30 -2.98
N GLN A 174 -4.95 7.74 -3.85
CA GLN A 174 -5.35 7.14 -5.13
C GLN A 174 -5.68 5.65 -4.98
N LEU A 175 -5.39 5.02 -3.83
CA LEU A 175 -5.66 3.59 -3.64
C LEU A 175 -7.16 3.25 -3.76
N ASP A 176 -8.05 4.19 -3.44
CA ASP A 176 -9.51 4.03 -3.60
C ASP A 176 -9.94 3.83 -5.06
N GLU A 177 -9.12 4.23 -6.02
CA GLU A 177 -9.40 4.01 -7.45
C GLU A 177 -8.99 2.60 -7.91
N PHE A 178 -8.09 1.94 -7.19
CA PHE A 178 -7.53 0.64 -7.57
C PHE A 178 -8.02 -0.51 -6.68
N LEU A 179 -8.21 -0.27 -5.40
CA LEU A 179 -8.47 -1.29 -4.39
C LEU A 179 -9.92 -1.24 -3.89
N VAL A 180 -10.53 -2.41 -3.76
CA VAL A 180 -11.92 -2.53 -3.36
C VAL A 180 -12.02 -2.65 -1.84
N LYS A 181 -12.71 -1.70 -1.20
CA LYS A 181 -13.05 -1.79 0.23
C LYS A 181 -14.14 -2.84 0.47
N GLN A 182 -14.15 -3.46 1.64
CA GLN A 182 -15.20 -4.43 2.01
C GLN A 182 -16.63 -3.87 1.90
N SER A 183 -16.84 -2.59 2.23
CA SER A 183 -18.17 -1.95 2.14
C SER A 183 -18.70 -1.90 0.71
N PHE A 184 -17.83 -1.83 -0.30
CA PHE A 184 -18.19 -1.74 -1.71
C PHE A 184 -19.19 -2.81 -2.13
N PHE A 185 -18.98 -4.06 -1.73
CA PHE A 185 -19.87 -5.16 -2.09
C PHE A 185 -21.27 -4.96 -1.53
N LYS A 186 -21.37 -4.64 -0.24
CA LYS A 186 -22.65 -4.37 0.42
C LYS A 186 -23.35 -3.15 -0.17
N ASP A 187 -22.62 -2.07 -0.36
CA ASP A 187 -23.14 -0.79 -0.86
C ASP A 187 -23.69 -0.91 -2.30
N ASN A 188 -23.19 -1.89 -3.05
CA ASN A 188 -23.60 -2.15 -4.44
C ASN A 188 -24.46 -3.40 -4.63
N LEU A 189 -24.98 -3.98 -3.54
CA LEU A 189 -25.84 -5.18 -3.55
C LEU A 189 -25.16 -6.42 -4.18
N GLY A 190 -23.87 -6.57 -3.91
CA GLY A 190 -23.06 -7.72 -4.29
C GLY A 190 -23.07 -8.82 -3.25
N ASP A 191 -23.33 -10.05 -3.67
CA ASP A 191 -23.15 -11.27 -2.90
C ASP A 191 -21.82 -11.92 -3.29
N ILE A 192 -20.93 -12.14 -2.31
CA ILE A 192 -19.56 -12.64 -2.50
C ILE A 192 -19.10 -13.37 -1.22
N ASP A 193 -18.43 -14.53 -1.37
CA ASP A 193 -17.87 -15.27 -0.23
C ASP A 193 -16.50 -14.69 0.18
N LEU A 194 -16.56 -13.63 0.99
CA LEU A 194 -15.39 -12.94 1.54
C LEU A 194 -14.64 -13.81 2.55
N LYS A 195 -13.31 -13.86 2.41
CA LYS A 195 -12.36 -14.53 3.31
C LYS A 195 -11.40 -13.52 3.93
N ASN A 196 -10.96 -13.82 5.15
CA ASN A 196 -10.13 -12.93 5.93
C ASN A 196 -8.74 -12.80 5.29
N GLY A 197 -8.24 -11.57 5.18
CA GLY A 197 -6.94 -11.27 4.59
C GLY A 197 -6.96 -11.01 3.08
N GLN A 198 -8.10 -11.17 2.40
CA GLN A 198 -8.19 -10.88 0.96
C GLN A 198 -8.00 -9.38 0.68
N LEU A 199 -7.47 -9.06 -0.48
CA LEU A 199 -7.31 -7.70 -0.97
C LEU A 199 -7.67 -7.68 -2.45
N PHE A 200 -8.72 -6.97 -2.83
CA PHE A 200 -9.22 -7.02 -4.20
C PHE A 200 -8.81 -5.81 -5.04
N LEU A 201 -8.46 -6.07 -6.30
CA LEU A 201 -8.30 -5.06 -7.33
C LEU A 201 -9.63 -4.81 -8.06
N PHE A 202 -9.93 -3.56 -8.40
CA PHE A 202 -11.04 -3.23 -9.29
C PHE A 202 -10.84 -3.87 -10.68
N PRO A 203 -11.80 -4.66 -11.20
CA PRO A 203 -11.61 -5.40 -12.45
C PRO A 203 -11.34 -4.54 -13.68
N ASP A 204 -11.92 -3.34 -13.75
CA ASP A 204 -11.70 -2.40 -14.85
C ASP A 204 -10.31 -1.78 -14.85
N LYS A 205 -9.62 -1.78 -13.69
CA LYS A 205 -8.25 -1.30 -13.54
C LYS A 205 -7.20 -2.33 -13.99
N GLU A 206 -7.54 -3.61 -14.07
CA GLU A 206 -6.59 -4.67 -14.47
C GLU A 206 -5.89 -4.37 -15.80
N LYS A 207 -6.65 -3.88 -16.79
CA LYS A 207 -6.15 -3.56 -18.14
C LYS A 207 -5.09 -2.46 -18.15
N GLU A 208 -5.07 -1.61 -17.13
CA GLU A 208 -4.15 -0.48 -17.02
C GLU A 208 -2.75 -0.94 -16.59
N PHE A 209 -2.60 -2.13 -16.01
CA PHE A 209 -1.32 -2.66 -15.54
C PHE A 209 -0.41 -3.22 -16.66
N SER A 210 0.88 -3.33 -16.37
CA SER A 210 1.85 -3.92 -17.31
C SER A 210 1.52 -5.38 -17.67
N GLU A 211 1.88 -5.82 -18.87
CA GLU A 211 1.66 -7.21 -19.31
C GLU A 211 2.33 -8.24 -18.40
N SER A 212 3.51 -7.91 -17.86
CA SER A 212 4.20 -8.75 -16.88
C SER A 212 3.42 -8.87 -15.59
N PHE A 213 2.83 -7.77 -15.11
CA PHE A 213 2.02 -7.79 -13.91
C PHE A 213 0.71 -8.56 -14.13
N LYS A 214 0.02 -8.35 -15.25
CA LYS A 214 -1.19 -9.11 -15.60
C LYS A 214 -0.93 -10.62 -15.62
N ARG A 215 0.16 -11.07 -16.26
CA ARG A 215 0.58 -12.49 -16.22
C ARG A 215 0.93 -13.00 -14.82
N LYS A 216 1.35 -12.13 -13.91
CA LYS A 216 1.65 -12.48 -12.52
C LYS A 216 0.36 -12.70 -11.74
N ILE A 217 -0.56 -11.73 -11.78
CA ILE A 217 -1.82 -11.77 -11.02
C ILE A 217 -2.84 -12.75 -11.60
N SER A 218 -2.73 -13.13 -12.88
CA SER A 218 -3.61 -14.15 -13.49
C SER A 218 -3.47 -15.54 -12.86
N LYS A 219 -2.45 -15.73 -12.00
CA LYS A 219 -2.22 -16.96 -11.23
C LYS A 219 -2.84 -16.92 -9.84
N PHE A 220 -3.32 -15.75 -9.41
CA PHE A 220 -3.93 -15.57 -8.10
C PHE A 220 -5.37 -16.05 -8.12
N SER A 221 -5.92 -16.29 -6.92
CA SER A 221 -7.32 -16.65 -6.76
C SER A 221 -8.24 -15.51 -7.16
N THR A 222 -9.40 -15.88 -7.70
CA THR A 222 -10.50 -14.97 -7.96
C THR A 222 -11.69 -15.35 -7.12
N GLU A 223 -12.44 -14.37 -6.66
CA GLU A 223 -13.76 -14.57 -6.05
C GLU A 223 -14.85 -14.01 -6.95
N GLU A 224 -15.89 -14.80 -7.17
CA GLU A 224 -17.05 -14.39 -7.94
C GLU A 224 -17.99 -13.56 -7.07
N CYS A 225 -18.44 -12.41 -7.58
CA CYS A 225 -19.47 -11.61 -6.97
C CYS A 225 -20.70 -11.52 -7.88
N ILE A 226 -21.86 -11.83 -7.32
CA ILE A 226 -23.16 -11.70 -7.99
C ILE A 226 -23.81 -10.41 -7.50
N PHE A 227 -23.90 -9.42 -8.38
CA PHE A 227 -24.55 -8.15 -8.10
C PHE A 227 -26.00 -8.14 -8.56
N SER A 228 -26.86 -7.67 -7.67
CA SER A 228 -28.21 -7.22 -8.00
C SER A 228 -28.19 -5.86 -8.72
N PRO A 229 -29.32 -5.39 -9.28
CA PRO A 229 -29.39 -4.11 -9.96
C PRO A 229 -29.10 -2.93 -9.00
N SER A 230 -28.12 -2.11 -9.35
CA SER A 230 -27.69 -0.92 -8.62
C SER A 230 -27.09 0.11 -9.58
N LEU A 231 -26.71 1.29 -9.07
CA LEU A 231 -26.03 2.30 -9.89
C LEU A 231 -24.74 1.75 -10.51
N TYR A 232 -23.93 1.02 -9.74
CA TYR A 232 -22.70 0.40 -10.20
C TYR A 232 -22.93 -0.61 -11.33
N THR A 233 -24.02 -1.38 -11.26
CA THR A 233 -24.35 -2.35 -12.30
C THR A 233 -25.15 -1.78 -13.46
N ALA A 234 -25.37 -0.46 -13.51
CA ALA A 234 -26.28 0.18 -14.47
C ALA A 234 -27.68 -0.48 -14.48
N TRP A 235 -28.17 -0.83 -13.29
CA TRP A 235 -29.48 -1.45 -13.06
C TRP A 235 -29.65 -2.82 -13.74
N GLN A 236 -28.58 -3.60 -13.87
CA GLN A 236 -28.61 -4.95 -14.42
C GLN A 236 -28.00 -5.96 -13.44
N ASN A 237 -28.44 -7.22 -13.51
CA ASN A 237 -27.72 -8.28 -12.81
C ASN A 237 -26.37 -8.48 -13.47
N LYS A 238 -25.29 -8.53 -12.68
CA LYS A 238 -23.93 -8.75 -13.17
C LYS A 238 -23.22 -9.78 -12.30
N THR A 239 -22.49 -10.67 -12.94
CA THR A 239 -21.51 -11.53 -12.28
C THR A 239 -20.12 -11.03 -12.64
N ILE A 240 -19.32 -10.68 -11.64
CA ILE A 240 -18.00 -10.08 -11.82
C ILE A 240 -16.99 -10.82 -10.94
N ASN A 241 -15.87 -11.21 -11.52
CA ASN A 241 -14.76 -11.83 -10.79
C ASN A 241 -13.80 -10.76 -10.28
N PHE A 242 -13.43 -10.83 -9.00
CA PHE A 242 -12.42 -9.99 -8.38
C PHE A 242 -11.16 -10.80 -8.12
N ILE A 243 -10.01 -10.29 -8.56
CA ILE A 243 -8.71 -10.92 -8.31
C ILE A 243 -8.24 -10.55 -6.90
N ASP A 244 -7.92 -11.56 -6.09
CA ASP A 244 -7.28 -11.37 -4.78
C ASP A 244 -5.78 -11.13 -4.97
N ILE A 245 -5.36 -9.88 -4.79
CA ILE A 245 -3.98 -9.42 -4.89
C ILE A 245 -3.27 -9.37 -3.53
N SER A 246 -3.88 -9.90 -2.45
CA SER A 246 -3.22 -10.04 -1.14
C SER A 246 -1.84 -10.72 -1.19
N PRO A 247 -1.54 -11.69 -2.11
CA PRO A 247 -0.21 -12.26 -2.19
C PRO A 247 0.91 -11.25 -2.51
N LEU A 248 0.59 -10.10 -3.12
CA LEU A 248 1.58 -9.04 -3.38
C LEU A 248 2.18 -8.46 -2.09
N PHE A 249 1.42 -8.51 -1.00
CA PHE A 249 1.78 -7.98 0.32
C PHE A 249 1.90 -9.10 1.38
N GLY A 250 1.90 -10.36 0.93
CA GLY A 250 1.93 -11.55 1.78
C GLY A 250 3.34 -12.05 2.11
N GLU A 251 3.42 -13.31 2.53
CA GLU A 251 4.66 -13.93 3.04
C GLU A 251 5.84 -13.83 2.08
N GLU A 252 5.62 -14.03 0.77
CA GLU A 252 6.70 -13.96 -0.24
C GLU A 252 7.38 -12.59 -0.31
N LEU A 253 6.63 -11.51 -0.06
CA LEU A 253 7.18 -10.16 0.07
C LEU A 253 7.92 -10.06 1.40
N LEU A 254 7.26 -10.43 2.49
CA LEU A 254 7.78 -10.25 3.84
C LEU A 254 9.11 -10.97 4.05
N ILE A 255 9.33 -12.17 3.53
CA ILE A 255 10.60 -12.91 3.67
C ILE A 255 11.79 -12.19 3.02
N LYS A 256 11.55 -11.33 2.02
CA LYS A 256 12.60 -10.58 1.31
C LYS A 256 13.04 -9.33 2.07
N LEU A 257 12.27 -8.90 3.07
CA LEU A 257 12.53 -7.70 3.83
C LEU A 257 13.52 -7.95 4.97
N ASN A 258 14.39 -6.99 5.26
CA ASN A 258 15.16 -6.96 6.50
C ASN A 258 14.33 -6.35 7.66
N VAL A 259 14.92 -6.26 8.86
CA VAL A 259 14.20 -5.75 10.05
C VAL A 259 13.75 -4.29 9.89
N PHE A 260 14.60 -3.43 9.33
CA PHE A 260 14.29 -2.01 9.12
C PHE A 260 13.19 -1.84 8.06
N GLU A 261 13.26 -2.61 6.98
CA GLU A 261 12.26 -2.62 5.91
C GLU A 261 10.90 -3.15 6.39
N ARG A 262 10.89 -4.22 7.21
CA ARG A 262 9.66 -4.71 7.85
C ARG A 262 9.04 -3.66 8.76
N ASN A 263 9.86 -2.97 9.55
CA ASN A 263 9.36 -1.90 10.41
C ASN A 263 8.76 -0.76 9.58
N TYR A 264 9.44 -0.33 8.52
CA TYR A 264 8.93 0.67 7.60
C TYR A 264 7.59 0.25 6.96
N PHE A 265 7.50 -0.99 6.45
CA PHE A 265 6.27 -1.54 5.89
C PHE A 265 5.12 -1.51 6.90
N ASN A 266 5.34 -2.02 8.10
CA ASN A 266 4.31 -2.09 9.15
C ASN A 266 3.83 -0.69 9.58
N GLN A 267 4.76 0.26 9.73
CA GLN A 267 4.45 1.61 10.20
C GLN A 267 3.73 2.44 9.13
N ASN A 268 4.23 2.39 7.89
CA ASN A 268 3.87 3.37 6.86
C ASN A 268 2.92 2.81 5.80
N ILE A 269 2.89 1.50 5.55
CA ILE A 269 2.12 0.92 4.43
C ILE A 269 1.01 0.01 4.94
N GLN A 270 1.31 -0.91 5.86
CA GLN A 270 0.36 -1.92 6.31
C GLN A 270 -0.89 -1.30 6.92
N ASN A 271 -0.76 -0.21 7.68
CA ASN A 271 -1.89 0.48 8.29
C ASN A 271 -2.87 1.05 7.26
N THR A 272 -2.37 1.62 6.17
CA THR A 272 -3.22 2.08 5.06
C THR A 272 -3.90 0.90 4.38
N LEU A 273 -3.16 -0.18 4.10
CA LEU A 273 -3.71 -1.37 3.43
C LEU A 273 -4.80 -2.08 4.26
N LYS A 274 -4.74 -2.02 5.60
CA LYS A 274 -5.80 -2.59 6.48
C LYS A 274 -7.19 -2.04 6.17
N GLY A 275 -7.32 -0.83 5.63
CA GLY A 275 -8.60 -0.27 5.21
C GLY A 275 -9.24 -0.97 4.00
N TYR A 276 -8.44 -1.74 3.26
CA TYR A 276 -8.84 -2.48 2.06
C TYR A 276 -8.83 -4.00 2.27
N ILE A 277 -8.03 -4.48 3.23
CA ILE A 277 -7.98 -5.90 3.56
C ILE A 277 -9.32 -6.33 4.14
N ILE A 278 -9.90 -7.36 3.53
CA ILE A 278 -11.14 -7.98 3.95
C ILE A 278 -10.94 -8.60 5.33
N ASN A 279 -11.75 -8.14 6.27
CA ASN A 279 -11.86 -8.75 7.58
C ASN A 279 -13.17 -9.52 7.59
N SER A 280 -13.10 -10.77 7.11
CA SER A 280 -14.24 -11.68 7.14
C SER A 280 -14.42 -12.22 8.55
N GLU A 281 -14.76 -11.35 9.49
CA GLU A 281 -15.45 -11.79 10.68
C GLU A 281 -16.83 -12.28 10.23
N LYS A 282 -16.91 -13.54 9.78
CA LYS A 282 -18.15 -14.31 9.91
C LYS A 282 -18.44 -14.35 11.40
N THR A 283 -19.27 -13.41 11.84
CA THR A 283 -19.47 -12.97 13.22
C THR A 283 -18.18 -12.50 13.88
N ALA A 284 -18.22 -11.27 14.39
CA ALA A 284 -17.33 -10.90 15.46
C ALA A 284 -17.33 -12.05 16.48
N SER A 285 -16.17 -12.69 16.62
CA SER A 285 -15.76 -13.14 17.94
C SER A 285 -15.49 -11.87 18.76
N GLN A 286 -16.52 -11.03 18.92
CA GLN A 286 -16.61 -10.12 20.04
C GLN A 286 -16.44 -11.06 21.22
N SER A 287 -15.36 -10.84 21.95
CA SER A 287 -15.37 -11.07 23.37
C SER A 287 -16.68 -10.49 23.92
N SER A 288 -17.76 -11.28 23.94
CA SER A 288 -19.09 -10.76 24.22
C SER A 288 -19.14 -10.44 25.70
N TYR A 289 -18.98 -9.16 26.01
CA TYR A 289 -19.11 -8.67 27.36
C TYR A 289 -20.58 -8.83 27.77
N ILE A 290 -20.81 -9.29 28.99
CA ILE A 290 -22.16 -9.53 29.50
C ILE A 290 -22.47 -8.50 30.57
N ILE A 291 -23.67 -7.92 30.52
CA ILE A 291 -24.18 -7.07 31.59
C ILE A 291 -24.52 -7.91 32.80
N ILE A 292 -23.98 -7.56 33.97
CA ILE A 292 -24.32 -8.19 35.25
C ILE A 292 -24.62 -7.07 36.25
N ASP A 293 -25.91 -6.91 36.56
CA ASP A 293 -26.41 -5.97 37.56
C ASP A 293 -27.36 -6.71 38.53
N PRO A 294 -27.16 -6.63 39.86
CA PRO A 294 -28.06 -7.22 40.86
C PRO A 294 -29.51 -6.76 40.73
N ASP A 295 -29.75 -5.57 40.19
CA ASP A 295 -31.10 -5.01 40.00
C ASP A 295 -31.82 -5.60 38.77
N GLY A 296 -31.18 -6.53 38.05
CA GLY A 296 -31.72 -7.22 36.87
C GLY A 296 -31.59 -6.44 35.56
N TYR A 297 -31.13 -5.19 35.61
CA TYR A 297 -30.80 -4.38 34.45
C TYR A 297 -29.82 -3.26 34.82
N THR A 298 -29.16 -2.69 33.81
CA THR A 298 -28.37 -1.47 33.95
C THR A 298 -28.83 -0.40 32.95
N ASN A 299 -28.44 0.86 33.18
CA ASN A 299 -28.83 1.97 32.31
C ASN A 299 -27.69 2.27 31.34
N LEU A 300 -27.99 2.21 30.04
CA LEU A 300 -27.17 2.84 28.99
C LEU A 300 -27.36 4.35 29.06
N ARG A 301 -26.27 5.08 29.22
CA ARG A 301 -26.30 6.52 29.47
C ARG A 301 -25.67 7.32 28.35
N LYS A 302 -26.10 8.56 28.17
CA LYS A 302 -25.57 9.44 27.11
C LYS A 302 -24.13 9.90 27.37
N ASP A 303 -23.78 10.11 28.64
CA ASP A 303 -22.44 10.57 29.05
C ASP A 303 -21.87 9.74 30.21
N LYS A 304 -20.57 9.89 30.48
CA LYS A 304 -19.78 9.16 31.51
C LYS A 304 -20.11 9.57 32.96
N ASN A 305 -21.39 9.67 33.33
CA ASN A 305 -21.83 9.99 34.69
C ASN A 305 -23.25 9.44 35.00
N THR A 306 -23.56 9.29 36.30
CA THR A 306 -24.83 8.71 36.79
C THR A 306 -26.06 9.62 36.65
N SER A 307 -25.86 10.92 36.44
CA SER A 307 -26.93 11.92 36.27
C SER A 307 -27.37 12.11 34.82
N SER A 308 -26.62 11.57 33.85
CA SER A 308 -26.90 11.77 32.43
C SER A 308 -28.14 11.00 31.95
N GLU A 309 -28.68 11.47 30.83
CA GLU A 309 -29.86 10.89 30.17
C GLU A 309 -29.72 9.38 29.97
N VAL A 310 -30.78 8.65 30.31
CA VAL A 310 -30.85 7.19 30.11
C VAL A 310 -31.40 6.92 28.71
N LEU A 311 -30.56 6.37 27.84
CA LEU A 311 -30.88 6.06 26.45
C LEU A 311 -31.63 4.72 26.29
N GLN A 312 -31.33 3.77 27.19
CA GLN A 312 -31.90 2.42 27.19
C GLN A 312 -31.69 1.73 28.55
N LYS A 313 -32.60 0.83 28.94
CA LYS A 313 -32.37 -0.16 30.00
C LYS A 313 -31.88 -1.47 29.36
N VAL A 314 -30.71 -1.95 29.75
CA VAL A 314 -30.09 -3.17 29.24
C VAL A 314 -30.18 -4.25 30.30
N LYS A 315 -30.84 -5.39 30.02
CA LYS A 315 -31.08 -6.41 31.03
C LYS A 315 -29.79 -7.13 31.44
N SER A 316 -29.72 -7.56 32.70
CA SER A 316 -28.67 -8.46 33.16
C SER A 316 -28.71 -9.77 32.36
N GLY A 317 -27.55 -10.27 31.98
CA GLY A 317 -27.37 -11.41 31.08
C GLY A 317 -27.31 -11.04 29.60
N GLU A 318 -27.59 -9.78 29.21
CA GLU A 318 -27.47 -9.37 27.82
C GLU A 318 -26.01 -9.15 27.41
N HIS A 319 -25.71 -9.57 26.18
CA HIS A 319 -24.43 -9.32 25.54
C HIS A 319 -24.38 -7.90 24.98
N ILE A 320 -23.21 -7.28 25.10
CA ILE A 320 -22.90 -5.95 24.58
C ILE A 320 -21.56 -5.98 23.85
N GLU A 321 -21.43 -5.07 22.89
CA GLU A 321 -20.15 -4.73 22.28
C GLU A 321 -19.51 -3.59 23.07
N VAL A 322 -18.23 -3.72 23.43
CA VAL A 322 -17.46 -2.63 24.07
C VAL A 322 -16.60 -1.97 23.01
N LEU A 323 -16.90 -0.69 22.73
CA LEU A 323 -16.22 0.13 21.71
C LEU A 323 -15.01 0.88 22.29
N ASP A 324 -15.08 1.27 23.57
CA ASP A 324 -13.98 1.91 24.31
C ASP A 324 -14.08 1.51 25.80
N ASN A 325 -12.99 1.00 26.36
CA ASN A 325 -12.89 0.57 27.76
C ASN A 325 -11.94 1.44 28.60
N THR A 326 -11.65 2.66 28.17
CA THR A 326 -10.80 3.59 28.89
C THR A 326 -11.54 4.25 30.06
N GLY A 327 -11.01 4.04 31.28
CA GLY A 327 -11.57 4.59 32.51
C GLY A 327 -12.69 3.75 33.12
N ASP A 328 -13.60 4.41 33.86
CA ASP A 328 -14.66 3.73 34.62
C ASP A 328 -15.98 3.56 33.86
N TRP A 329 -16.15 4.30 32.76
CA TRP A 329 -17.35 4.29 31.92
C TRP A 329 -16.97 3.83 30.52
N PHE A 330 -17.41 2.63 30.17
CA PHE A 330 -17.13 2.04 28.87
C PHE A 330 -18.15 2.55 27.86
N LEU A 331 -17.68 2.92 26.67
CA LEU A 331 -18.55 3.11 25.51
C LEU A 331 -18.94 1.75 24.99
N VAL A 332 -20.24 1.52 24.86
CA VAL A 332 -20.79 0.22 24.45
C VAL A 332 -21.85 0.39 23.38
N LYS A 333 -22.09 -0.68 22.64
CA LYS A 333 -23.20 -0.82 21.71
C LYS A 333 -24.08 -2.00 22.12
N THR A 334 -25.37 -1.74 22.26
CA THR A 334 -26.36 -2.78 22.63
C THR A 334 -26.74 -3.64 21.43
N LYS A 335 -27.36 -4.79 21.69
CA LYS A 335 -27.92 -5.67 20.64
C LYS A 335 -28.91 -4.95 19.70
N GLU A 336 -29.54 -3.88 20.18
CA GLU A 336 -30.50 -3.04 19.43
C GLU A 336 -29.78 -1.93 18.63
N GLY A 337 -28.45 -1.89 18.66
CA GLY A 337 -27.62 -0.95 17.91
C GLY A 337 -27.45 0.42 18.56
N LYS A 338 -27.95 0.63 19.78
CA LYS A 338 -27.79 1.91 20.51
C LYS A 338 -26.43 2.01 21.17
N GLU A 339 -25.80 3.17 21.05
CA GLU A 339 -24.48 3.47 21.63
C GLU A 339 -24.61 4.40 22.83
N GLY A 340 -23.78 4.17 23.84
CA GLY A 340 -23.75 4.97 25.07
C GLY A 340 -22.81 4.38 26.11
N TYR A 341 -22.84 4.92 27.32
CA TYR A 341 -21.91 4.59 28.39
C TYR A 341 -22.54 3.72 29.47
N ILE A 342 -21.81 2.67 29.89
CA ILE A 342 -22.13 1.83 31.04
C ILE A 342 -20.91 1.76 31.95
N HIS A 343 -21.12 1.89 33.26
CA HIS A 343 -20.03 1.80 34.23
C HIS A 343 -19.45 0.38 34.26
N LYS A 344 -18.13 0.24 34.26
CA LYS A 344 -17.41 -1.04 34.14
C LYS A 344 -17.81 -2.07 35.20
N SER A 345 -18.26 -1.63 36.37
CA SER A 345 -18.74 -2.52 37.44
C SER A 345 -19.98 -3.35 37.08
N ARG A 346 -20.65 -3.02 35.96
CA ARG A 346 -21.82 -3.73 35.43
C ARG A 346 -21.48 -4.61 34.25
N ILE A 347 -20.21 -4.66 33.86
CA ILE A 347 -19.75 -5.33 32.65
C ILE A 347 -18.80 -6.45 33.06
N LYS A 348 -19.10 -7.67 32.63
CA LYS A 348 -18.22 -8.83 32.82
C LYS A 348 -17.55 -9.18 31.49
N SER A 349 -16.21 -9.20 31.49
CA SER A 349 -15.45 -9.71 30.35
C SER A 349 -15.65 -11.22 30.19
N PRO A 350 -15.65 -11.75 28.96
CA PRO A 350 -15.51 -13.18 28.78
C PRO A 350 -14.20 -13.65 29.41
N LYS A 351 -14.21 -14.85 29.99
CA LYS A 351 -13.01 -15.45 30.58
C LYS A 351 -11.99 -15.67 29.45
N SER A 352 -10.79 -15.15 29.64
CA SER A 352 -9.59 -15.52 28.87
C SER A 352 -9.21 -16.97 29.11
#